data_AF-A0A0F8NDA5-F1
#
_entry.id   AF-A0A0F8NDA5-F1
#
_cell.length_a   1.000
_cell.length_b   1.000
_cell.length_c   1.000
_cell.angle_alpha   90.00
_cell.angle_beta   90.00
_cell.angle_gamma   90.00
#
_symmetry.space_group_name_H-M   'P 1'
#
loop_
_entity.id
_entity.type
_entity.pdbx_description
1 polymer ?
#
loop_
_entity_poly.entity_id
_entity_poly.type
_entity_poly.pdbx_seq_one_letter_code
_entity_poly.pdbx_strand_id
1 'polypeptide(L)' 'MIHLWEYDSRRIDGSNMPQQMSELERIGDEGWELVLIKDDIDDEGMVTAIFKRVKLETTSV' A
#
# COMPACT_ATOMS: atom_id res chain seq x y z
N MET A 1 9.86 -22.95 2.59
CA MET A 1 10.50 -21.75 2.01
C MET A 1 10.00 -20.58 2.83
N ILE A 2 10.89 -19.81 3.47
CA ILE A 2 10.48 -18.68 4.31
C ILE A 2 10.44 -17.46 3.39
N HIS A 3 9.25 -16.87 3.22
CA HIS A 3 9.13 -15.58 2.54
C HIS A 3 9.34 -14.48 3.56
N LEU A 4 10.37 -13.65 3.33
CA LEU A 4 10.54 -12.42 4.10
C LEU A 4 9.60 -11.37 3.51
N TRP A 5 8.75 -10.77 4.36
CA TRP A 5 7.80 -9.74 3.95
C TRP A 5 8.38 -8.35 4.22
N GLU A 6 8.16 -7.44 3.28
CA GLU A 6 8.34 -6.00 3.46
C GLU A 6 6.96 -5.36 3.66
N TYR A 7 6.89 -4.35 4.53
CA TYR A 7 5.68 -3.58 4.79
C TYR A 7 5.94 -2.11 4.57
N ASP A 8 4.94 -1.41 4.03
CA ASP A 8 4.97 0.03 3.80
C ASP A 8 3.63 0.66 4.18
N SER A 9 3.67 1.91 4.64
CA SER A 9 2.48 2.69 4.98
C SER A 9 2.40 3.92 4.09
N ARG A 10 1.28 4.08 3.38
CA ARG A 10 1.07 5.21 2.47
C ARG A 10 -0.22 5.94 2.82
N ARG A 11 -0.23 7.24 2.52
CA ARG A 11 -1.41 8.11 2.62
C ARG A 11 -2.09 8.06 1.26
N ILE A 12 -3.36 7.69 1.20
CA ILE A 12 -4.17 7.67 -0.04
C ILE A 12 -5.44 8.46 0.15
N ASP A 13 -6.06 8.93 -0.93
CA ASP A 13 -7.34 9.64 -0.86
C ASP A 13 -8.43 8.69 -0.32
N GLY A 14 -9.08 9.05 0.78
CA GLY A 14 -10.22 8.33 1.36
C GLY A 14 -11.58 8.98 1.11
N SER A 15 -11.58 10.18 0.53
CA SER A 15 -12.77 11.00 0.27
C SER A 15 -13.31 10.83 -1.15
N ASN A 16 -12.43 10.47 -2.09
CA ASN A 16 -12.73 10.32 -3.51
C ASN A 16 -12.48 8.88 -3.98
N MET A 17 -13.55 8.07 -3.98
CA MET A 17 -13.50 6.65 -4.33
C MET A 17 -12.84 6.34 -5.70
N PRO A 18 -13.18 7.04 -6.80
CA PRO A 18 -12.46 6.85 -8.08
C PRO A 18 -10.96 7.08 -8.01
N GLN A 19 -10.54 8.14 -7.32
CA GLN A 19 -9.13 8.48 -7.17
C GLN A 19 -8.40 7.42 -6.32
N GLN A 20 -9.03 7.03 -5.21
CA GLN A 20 -8.55 5.97 -4.33
C GLN A 20 -8.31 4.66 -5.09
N MET A 21 -9.26 4.25 -5.92
CA MET A 21 -9.14 3.01 -6.71
C MET A 21 -7.95 3.08 -7.69
N SER A 22 -7.78 4.22 -8.37
CA SER A 22 -6.64 4.41 -9.28
C SER A 22 -5.29 4.40 -8.56
N GLU A 23 -5.21 4.96 -7.34
CA GLU A 23 -4.01 4.86 -6.51
C GLU A 23 -3.72 3.41 -6.07
N LEU A 24 -4.75 2.68 -5.65
CA LEU A 24 -4.62 1.27 -5.24
C LEU A 24 -4.17 0.38 -6.39
N GLU A 25 -4.72 0.57 -7.60
CA GLU A 25 -4.29 -0.14 -8.81
C GLU A 25 -2.82 0.12 -9.11
N ARG A 26 -2.40 1.40 -9.12
CA ARG A 26 -1.00 1.78 -9.36
C ARG A 26 -0.05 1.16 -8.33
N ILE A 27 -0.44 1.13 -7.06
CA ILE A 27 0.36 0.51 -5.98
C ILE A 27 0.40 -1.02 -6.17
N GLY A 28 -0.70 -1.63 -6.60
CA GLY A 28 -0.75 -3.04 -6.99
C GLY A 28 0.21 -3.38 -8.13
N ASP A 29 0.26 -2.52 -9.16
CA ASP A 29 1.18 -2.66 -10.30
C ASP A 29 2.66 -2.54 -9.88
N GLU A 30 2.97 -1.83 -8.79
CA GLU A 30 4.30 -1.80 -8.17
C GLU A 30 4.65 -3.10 -7.39
N GLY A 31 3.73 -4.06 -7.32
CA GLY A 31 3.89 -5.36 -6.66
C GLY A 31 3.51 -5.36 -5.18
N TRP A 32 2.76 -4.35 -4.71
CA TRP A 32 2.29 -4.26 -3.33
C TRP A 32 0.87 -4.80 -3.17
N GLU A 33 0.64 -5.56 -2.10
CA GLU A 33 -0.67 -6.05 -1.70
C GLU A 33 -1.22 -5.19 -0.56
N LEU A 34 -2.44 -4.68 -0.71
CA LEU A 34 -3.14 -3.95 0.36
C LEU A 34 -3.47 -4.90 1.52
N VAL A 35 -3.11 -4.50 2.75
CA VAL A 35 -3.36 -5.26 3.98
C VAL A 35 -4.48 -4.63 4.81
N LEU A 36 -4.43 -3.30 4.98
CA LEU A 36 -5.34 -2.57 5.85
C LEU A 36 -5.49 -1.14 5.34
N ILE A 37 -6.72 -0.63 5.34
CA ILE A 37 -6.99 0.81 5.35
C ILE A 37 -7.46 1.13 6.76
N LYS A 38 -6.77 2.05 7.44
CA LYS A 38 -7.20 2.53 8.74
C LYS A 38 -8.38 3.47 8.56
N ASP A 39 -9.30 3.42 9.52
CA ASP A 39 -10.38 4.39 9.64
C ASP A 39 -9.85 5.64 10.37
N ASP A 40 -8.88 6.31 9.75
CA ASP A 40 -8.16 7.47 10.29
C ASP A 40 -8.15 8.66 9.32
N ILE A 41 -9.33 8.94 8.72
CA ILE A 41 -9.52 10.08 7.83
C ILE A 41 -9.16 11.38 8.57
N ASP A 42 -8.19 12.12 8.03
CA ASP A 42 -7.85 13.45 8.53
C ASP A 42 -8.62 14.57 7.80
N ASP A 43 -8.32 15.82 8.17
CA ASP A 43 -8.96 17.04 7.67
C ASP A 43 -8.84 17.24 6.14
N GLU A 44 -7.85 16.63 5.48
CA GLU A 44 -7.64 16.64 4.03
C GLU A 44 -8.32 15.47 3.32
N GLY A 45 -9.01 14.59 4.06
CA GLY A 45 -9.71 13.43 3.50
C GLY A 45 -8.81 12.24 3.16
N MET A 46 -7.55 12.24 3.63
CA MET A 46 -6.61 11.16 3.38
C MET A 46 -6.73 10.06 4.45
N VAL A 47 -6.45 8.81 4.07
CA VAL A 47 -6.43 7.65 4.98
C VAL A 47 -5.08 6.96 4.95
N THR A 48 -4.72 6.30 6.05
CA THR A 48 -3.51 5.47 6.10
C THR A 48 -3.80 4.07 5.58
N ALA A 49 -3.15 3.69 4.49
CA ALA A 49 -3.16 2.34 3.94
C ALA A 49 -1.83 1.63 4.21
N ILE A 50 -1.91 0.38 4.67
CA ILE A 50 -0.78 -0.51 4.92
C ILE A 50 -0.70 -1.53 3.81
N PHE A 51 0.49 -1.70 3.26
CA PHE A 51 0.78 -2.63 2.19
C PHE A 51 1.87 -3.62 2.60
N LYS A 52 1.89 -4.78 1.94
CA LYS A 52 2.98 -5.76 2.04
C LYS A 52 3.43 -6.24 0.66
N ARG A 53 4.68 -6.69 0.56
CA ARG A 53 5.17 -7.44 -0.61
C ARG A 53 6.21 -8.45 -0.18
N VAL A 54 6.47 -9.46 -1.02
CA VAL A 54 7.60 -10.36 -0.80
C VAL A 54 8.88 -9.54 -1.00
N LYS A 55 9.75 -9.54 0.01
CA LYS A 55 11.05 -8.88 -0.08
C LYS A 55 11.89 -9.64 -1.10
N LEU A 56 12.23 -8.97 -2.20
CA LEU A 56 13.18 -9.48 -3.17
C LEU A 56 14.56 -9.41 -2.49
N GLU A 57 15.13 -10.56 -2.13
CA GLU A 57 16.54 -10.63 -1.77
C GLU A 57 17.34 -10.40 -3.06
N THR A 58 17.79 -9.16 -3.28
CA THR A 58 18.79 -8.89 -4.30
C THR A 58 20.11 -9.47 -3.82
N THR A 59 20.38 -10.74 -4.13
CA THR A 59 21.73 -11.29 -4.02
C THR A 59 22.57 -10.63 -5.11
N SER A 60 23.15 -9.47 -4.80
CA SER A 60 24.29 -8.95 -5.57
C SER A 60 25.47 -9.89 -5.29
N VAL A 61 25.76 -10.76 -6.25
CA VAL A 61 27.01 -11.55 -6.31
C VAL A 61 28.05 -10.76 -7.08
#